data_AF-A0A178E6U3-F1
#
_entry.id   AF-A0A178E6U3-F1
#
_cell.length_a   1.000
_cell.length_b   1.000
_cell.length_c   1.000
_cell.angle_alpha   90.00
_cell.angle_beta   90.00
_cell.angle_gamma   90.00
#
_symmetry.space_group_name_H-M   'P 1'
#
loop_
_entity.id
_entity.type
_entity.pdbx_description
1 polymer ?
#
loop_
_entity_poly.entity_id
_entity_poly.type
_entity_poly.pdbx_seq_one_letter_code
_entity_poly.pdbx_strand_id
1 'polypeptide(L)' 'IVKLLLNKDANINAQGGNFNTALQAASYNGHKQIVKLLLDRGANINAQGGK' A
#
# COMPACT_ATOMS: atom_id res chain seq x y z
N ILE A 1 -11.31 1.04 6.43
CA ILE A 1 -10.24 0.44 7.27
C ILE A 1 -8.84 0.97 6.96
N VAL A 2 -8.41 1.05 5.68
CA VAL A 2 -7.06 1.53 5.32
C VAL A 2 -6.72 2.89 5.94
N LYS A 3 -7.61 3.88 5.82
CA LYS A 3 -7.44 5.21 6.45
C LYS A 3 -7.31 5.14 7.98
N LEU A 4 -8.04 4.22 8.63
CA LEU A 4 -7.96 4.04 10.08
C LEU A 4 -6.58 3.52 10.48
N LEU A 5 -6.07 2.51 9.78
CA LEU A 5 -4.75 1.92 10.04
C LEU A 5 -3.63 2.95 9.82
N LEU A 6 -3.69 3.72 8.73
CA LEU A 6 -2.72 4.78 8.47
C LEU A 6 -2.76 5.90 9.51
N ASN A 7 -3.93 6.18 10.09
CA ASN A 7 -4.07 7.13 11.19
C ASN A 7 -3.60 6.57 12.55
N LYS A 8 -3.27 5.27 12.61
CA LYS A 8 -2.71 4.58 13.79
C LYS A 8 -1.23 4.26 13.57
N ASP A 9 -0.56 5.08 12.77
CA ASP A 9 0.88 4.98 12.47
C ASP A 9 1.30 3.63 11.87
N ALA A 10 0.38 2.93 11.20
CA ALA A 10 0.73 1.72 10.46
C ALA A 10 1.78 2.06 9.40
N ASN A 11 2.86 1.27 9.34
CA ASN A 11 3.92 1.45 8.36
C ASN A 11 3.36 1.24 6.94
N ILE A 12 3.23 2.33 6.19
CA ILE A 12 2.68 2.34 4.83
C ILE A 12 3.49 1.50 3.83
N ASN A 13 4.79 1.32 4.12
CA ASN A 13 5.74 0.59 3.29
C ASN A 13 6.05 -0.80 3.86
N ALA A 14 5.25 -1.31 4.80
CA ALA A 14 5.43 -2.65 5.33
C ALA A 14 5.45 -3.68 4.19
N GLN A 15 6.48 -4.52 4.22
CA GLN A 15 6.70 -5.59 3.25
C GLN A 15 6.19 -6.92 3.79
N GLY A 16 5.48 -7.69 2.97
CA GLY A 16 5.00 -9.03 3.31
C GLY A 16 3.81 -9.50 2.47
N GLY A 17 3.51 -10.80 2.61
CA GLY A 17 2.44 -11.47 1.86
C GLY A 17 2.70 -11.54 0.36
N ASN A 18 1.71 -12.04 -0.38
CA ASN A 18 1.85 -12.35 -1.82
C ASN A 18 2.14 -11.13 -2.69
N PHE A 19 1.67 -9.94 -2.30
CA PHE A 19 1.82 -8.72 -3.09
C PHE A 19 2.97 -7.83 -2.62
N ASN A 20 3.70 -8.24 -1.59
CA ASN A 20 4.74 -7.51 -0.88
C ASN A 20 4.32 -6.19 -0.23
N THR A 21 3.66 -5.26 -0.92
CA THR A 21 3.18 -4.00 -0.31
C THR A 21 1.68 -3.81 -0.46
N ALA A 22 1.11 -2.97 0.41
CA ALA A 22 -0.28 -2.54 0.29
C ALA A 22 -0.55 -1.81 -1.03
N LEU A 23 0.42 -1.05 -1.54
CA LEU A 23 0.32 -0.34 -2.82
C LEU A 23 0.24 -1.32 -4.00
N GLN A 24 1.07 -2.36 -4.00
CA GLN A 24 1.07 -3.41 -5.02
C GLN A 24 -0.22 -4.23 -4.96
N ALA A 25 -0.69 -4.61 -3.77
CA ALA A 25 -1.97 -5.32 -3.59
C ALA A 25 -3.16 -4.49 -4.11
N ALA A 26 -3.20 -3.19 -3.78
CA ALA A 26 -4.26 -2.30 -4.23
C ALA A 26 -4.23 -2.09 -5.76
N SER A 27 -3.02 -1.98 -6.33
CA SER A 27 -2.84 -1.84 -7.78
C SER A 27 -3.27 -3.09 -8.54
N TYR A 28 -2.84 -4.27 -8.09
CA TYR A 28 -3.20 -5.55 -8.70
C TYR A 28 -4.71 -5.79 -8.72
N ASN A 29 -5.40 -5.47 -7.63
CA ASN A 29 -6.86 -5.62 -7.53
C ASN A 29 -7.65 -4.44 -8.13
N GLY A 30 -6.99 -3.45 -8.73
CA GLY A 30 -7.66 -2.30 -9.37
C GLY A 30 -8.34 -1.33 -8.41
N HIS A 31 -7.95 -1.30 -7.13
CA HIS A 31 -8.52 -0.42 -6.10
C HIS A 31 -8.01 1.03 -6.23
N LYS A 32 -8.42 1.74 -7.29
CA LYS A 32 -7.93 3.09 -7.66
C LYS A 32 -7.96 4.10 -6.50
N GLN A 33 -9.04 4.10 -5.71
CA GLN A 33 -9.16 5.02 -4.56
C GLN A 33 -8.14 4.73 -3.46
N ILE A 34 -7.82 3.45 -3.22
CA ILE A 34 -6.82 3.03 -2.25
C ILE A 34 -5.41 3.32 -2.76
N VAL A 35 -5.15 3.08 -4.05
CA VAL A 35 -3.88 3.45 -4.69
C VAL A 35 -3.61 4.95 -4.51
N LYS A 36 -4.59 5.80 -4.84
CA LYS A 36 -4.46 7.25 -4.65
C LYS A 36 -4.19 7.62 -3.19
N LEU A 37 -4.97 7.06 -2.25
CA LEU A 37 -4.78 7.30 -0.82
C LEU A 37 -3.36 6.94 -0.34
N LEU A 38 -2.82 5.81 -0.79
CA LEU A 38 -1.49 5.35 -0.41
C LEU A 38 -0.38 6.25 -1.00
N LEU A 39 -0.53 6.67 -2.26
CA LEU A 39 0.39 7.60 -2.91
C LEU A 39 0.37 8.98 -2.23
N ASP A 40 -0.81 9.51 -1.92
CA ASP A 40 -0.97 10.79 -1.21
C ASP A 40 -0.35 10.75 0.20
N ARG A 41 -0.16 9.54 0.76
CA ARG A 41 0.46 9.30 2.08
C ARG A 41 1.94 8.88 1.99
N GLY A 42 2.55 8.95 0.81
CA GLY A 42 3.99 8.71 0.63
C GLY A 42 4.40 7.24 0.54
N ALA A 43 3.51 6.36 0.08
CA ALA A 43 3.88 4.98 -0.22
C ALA A 43 5.00 4.94 -1.28
N ASN A 44 6.01 4.09 -1.07
CA ASN A 44 7.14 3.94 -1.97
C ASN A 44 6.71 3.24 -3.25
N ILE A 45 6.63 3.99 -4.35
CA ILE A 45 6.27 3.47 -5.67
C ILE A 45 7.30 2.47 -6.23
N ASN A 46 8.56 2.58 -5.80
CA ASN A 46 9.67 1.75 -6.24
C ASN A 46 9.97 0.60 -5.28
N ALA A 47 9.05 0.28 -4.35
CA ALA A 47 9.21 -0.88 -3.50
C ALA A 47 9.38 -2.14 -4.38
N GLN A 48 10.47 -2.88 -4.17
CA GLN A 48 10.70 -4.13 -4.89
C GLN A 48 9.50 -5.05 -4.69
N GLY A 49 9.04 -5.75 -5.73
CA GLY A 49 7.91 -6.68 -5.62
C GLY A 49 8.25 -7.95 -4.84
N GLY A 50 7.20 -8.68 -4.45
CA GLY A 50 7.34 -10.09 -4.06
C GLY A 50 7.63 -10.93 -5.31
N LYS A 51 8.39 -12.02 -5.14
CA LYS A 51 8.57 -13.02 -6.21
C LYS A 51 7.29 -13.80 -6.46
#